data_AF-A0A842LIA9-F1
#
_entry.id   AF-A0A842LIA9-F1
#
_cell.length_a   1.000
_cell.length_b   1.000
_cell.length_c   1.000
_cell.angle_alpha   90.00
_cell.angle_beta   90.00
_cell.angle_gamma   90.00
#
_symmetry.space_group_name_H-M   'P 1'
#
loop_
_entity.id
_entity.type
_entity.pdbx_description
1 polymer ?
#
loop_
_entity_poly.entity_id
_entity_poly.type
_entity_poly.pdbx_seq_one_letter_code
_entity_poly.pdbx_strand_id
1 'polypeptide(L)'
;LYMRQHEGRGIGLLNKVCAYHLQDQGLDTVEANLRLGYPPDLRDYGIGAQILVDLGVRKIRLLTNNPKKIAALSGYGLEIVERIPIEIEPNPYNQRYLRAKKEKLGHELRSV
;
A
#
# COMPACT_ATOMS: atom_id res chain seq x y z
N LEU A 1 11.55 -2.04 -7.48
CA LEU A 1 10.66 -1.85 -8.65
C LEU A 1 9.78 -0.62 -8.41
N TYR A 2 9.69 0.30 -9.39
CA TYR A 2 8.87 1.51 -9.30
C TYR A 2 7.68 1.42 -10.25
N MET A 3 6.45 1.51 -9.74
CA MET A 3 5.20 1.35 -10.51
C MET A 3 4.54 2.72 -10.75
N ARG A 4 4.48 3.16 -12.02
CA ARG A 4 4.07 4.52 -12.40
C ARG A 4 2.56 4.82 -12.24
N GLN A 5 1.70 3.82 -12.26
CA GLN A 5 0.23 3.99 -12.21
C GLN A 5 -0.37 3.76 -10.82
N HIS A 6 0.46 3.56 -9.79
CA HIS A 6 -0.01 3.19 -8.45
C HIS A 6 -0.13 4.38 -7.49
N GLU A 7 0.06 5.60 -7.98
CA GLU A 7 -0.08 6.82 -7.17
C GLU A 7 -1.48 6.91 -6.55
N GLY A 8 -1.56 7.35 -5.29
CA GLY A 8 -2.83 7.42 -4.56
C GLY A 8 -3.51 6.07 -4.28
N ARG A 9 -2.82 4.93 -4.45
CA ARG A 9 -3.43 3.58 -4.52
C ARG A 9 -4.19 3.33 -5.83
N GLY A 10 -3.73 3.91 -6.94
CA GLY A 10 -4.30 3.72 -8.27
C GLY A 10 -5.29 4.81 -8.69
N ILE A 11 -5.69 5.70 -7.77
CA ILE A 11 -6.60 6.82 -8.08
C ILE A 11 -5.88 8.01 -8.73
N GLY A 12 -4.54 8.01 -8.74
CA GLY A 12 -3.73 9.11 -9.27
C GLY A 12 -3.47 10.25 -8.27
N LEU A 13 -2.60 11.18 -8.67
CA LEU A 13 -2.13 12.26 -7.80
C LEU A 13 -3.24 13.28 -7.48
N LEU A 14 -4.01 13.69 -8.48
CA LEU A 14 -5.08 14.68 -8.29
C LEU A 14 -6.09 14.23 -7.24
N ASN A 15 -6.60 13.00 -7.39
CA ASN A 15 -7.56 12.42 -6.44
C ASN A 15 -6.95 12.18 -5.06
N LYS A 16 -5.65 11.91 -4.97
CA LYS A 16 -4.95 11.85 -3.68
C LYS A 16 -4.98 13.21 -2.97
N VAL A 17 -4.79 14.31 -3.69
CA VAL A 17 -4.90 15.67 -3.12
C VAL A 17 -6.34 15.93 -2.67
N CYS A 18 -7.34 15.58 -3.48
CA CYS A 18 -8.75 15.67 -3.07
C CYS A 18 -9.05 14.83 -1.82
N ALA A 19 -8.47 13.63 -1.72
CA ALA A 19 -8.62 12.77 -0.54
C ALA A 19 -7.96 13.37 0.70
N TYR A 20 -6.84 14.11 0.55
CA TYR A 20 -6.24 14.85 1.65
C TYR A 20 -7.12 16.01 2.11
N HIS A 21 -7.73 16.75 1.19
CA HIS A 21 -8.68 17.80 1.56
C HIS A 21 -9.86 17.26 2.40
N LEU A 22 -10.39 16.08 2.04
CA LEU A 22 -11.42 15.41 2.84
C LEU A 22 -10.89 14.90 4.19
N GLN A 23 -9.63 14.48 4.25
CA GLN A 23 -8.99 14.11 5.51
C GLN A 23 -8.78 15.32 6.42
N ASP A 24 -8.50 16.51 5.89
CA ASP A 24 -8.41 17.73 6.70
C ASP A 24 -9.76 18.09 7.33
N GLN A 25 -10.88 17.65 6.73
CA GLN A 25 -12.23 17.77 7.27
C GLN A 25 -12.61 16.67 8.27
N GLY A 26 -11.69 15.74 8.58
CA GLY A 26 -11.85 14.73 9.62
C GLY A 26 -12.05 13.29 9.13
N LEU A 27 -12.30 13.07 7.83
CA LEU A 27 -12.47 11.71 7.28
C LEU A 27 -11.15 10.94 7.36
N ASP A 28 -11.17 9.62 7.53
CA ASP A 28 -9.94 8.86 7.32
C ASP A 28 -9.68 8.57 5.83
N THR A 29 -8.55 7.92 5.56
CA THR A 29 -8.13 7.58 4.19
C THR A 29 -9.10 6.66 3.44
N VAL A 30 -9.76 5.74 4.13
CA VAL A 30 -10.73 4.81 3.54
C VAL A 30 -12.02 5.55 3.21
N GLU A 31 -12.52 6.33 4.17
CA GLU A 31 -13.73 7.15 4.04
C GLU A 31 -13.57 8.21 2.94
N ALA A 32 -12.43 8.89 2.89
CA ALA A 32 -12.13 9.88 1.86
C ALA A 32 -12.14 9.25 0.45
N ASN A 33 -11.54 8.06 0.28
CA ASN A 33 -11.57 7.38 -1.01
C ASN A 33 -12.99 6.97 -1.41
N LEU A 34 -13.76 6.39 -0.47
CA LEU A 34 -15.16 6.02 -0.71
C LEU A 34 -16.03 7.23 -1.06
N ARG A 35 -15.81 8.37 -0.39
CA ARG A 35 -16.51 9.63 -0.65
C ARG A 35 -16.22 10.17 -2.06
N LEU A 36 -15.01 9.96 -2.56
CA LEU A 36 -14.61 10.28 -3.94
C LEU A 36 -15.09 9.24 -4.97
N GLY A 37 -15.78 8.18 -4.55
CA GLY A 37 -16.28 7.12 -5.44
C GLY A 37 -15.26 6.04 -5.80
N TYR A 38 -14.12 5.97 -5.08
CA TYR A 38 -13.08 4.98 -5.29
C TYR A 38 -13.09 3.91 -4.20
N PRO A 39 -12.74 2.65 -4.53
CA PRO A 39 -12.50 1.67 -3.50
C PRO A 39 -11.22 2.02 -2.71
N PRO A 40 -11.02 1.44 -1.53
CA PRO A 40 -9.92 1.82 -0.64
C PRO A 40 -8.53 1.58 -1.23
N ASP A 41 -8.39 0.62 -2.17
CA ASP A 41 -7.15 0.29 -2.87
C ASP A 41 -7.47 -0.32 -4.25
N LEU A 42 -6.98 0.28 -5.34
CA LEU A 42 -7.14 -0.19 -6.73
C LEU A 42 -5.89 -0.87 -7.29
N ARG A 43 -4.82 -1.01 -6.50
CA ARG A 43 -3.54 -1.48 -7.04
C ARG A 43 -3.56 -2.96 -7.35
N ASP A 44 -3.01 -3.31 -8.50
CA ASP A 44 -2.70 -4.67 -8.91
C ASP A 44 -1.18 -4.89 -8.90
N TYR A 45 -0.72 -5.93 -8.20
CA TYR A 45 0.71 -6.24 -8.08
C TYR A 45 1.21 -7.29 -9.08
N GLY A 46 0.33 -7.88 -9.90
CA GLY A 46 0.65 -8.95 -10.85
C GLY A 46 1.61 -8.52 -11.94
N ILE A 47 1.44 -7.31 -12.49
CA ILE A 47 2.41 -6.74 -13.45
C ILE A 47 3.79 -6.62 -12.80
N GLY A 48 3.83 -6.18 -11.53
CA GLY A 48 5.10 -6.06 -10.80
C GLY A 48 5.77 -7.41 -10.59
N ALA A 49 5.00 -8.45 -10.31
CA ALA A 49 5.49 -9.81 -10.17
C ALA A 49 6.07 -10.34 -11.49
N GLN A 50 5.36 -10.15 -12.61
CA GLN A 50 5.80 -10.56 -13.94
C GLN A 50 7.11 -9.86 -14.35
N ILE A 51 7.25 -8.56 -14.09
CA ILE A 51 8.50 -7.83 -14.36
C ILE A 51 9.67 -8.45 -13.56
N LEU A 52 9.47 -8.76 -12.28
CA LEU A 52 10.53 -9.37 -11.46
C LEU A 52 10.93 -10.74 -12.01
N VAL A 53 9.96 -11.54 -12.45
CA VAL A 53 10.21 -12.88 -13.03
C VAL A 53 10.96 -12.78 -14.36
N ASP A 54 10.58 -11.85 -15.22
CA ASP A 54 11.23 -11.57 -16.50
C ASP A 54 12.69 -11.13 -16.29
N LEU A 55 12.96 -10.33 -15.25
CA LEU A 55 14.31 -9.97 -14.82
C LEU A 55 15.10 -11.14 -14.17
N GLY A 56 14.55 -12.35 -14.14
CA GLY A 56 15.20 -13.54 -13.60
C GLY A 56 15.11 -13.70 -12.08
N VAL A 57 14.36 -12.85 -11.38
CA VAL A 57 14.18 -12.95 -9.93
C VAL A 57 13.27 -14.14 -9.60
N ARG A 58 13.68 -14.95 -8.61
CA ARG A 58 12.91 -16.12 -8.15
C ARG A 58 12.70 -16.12 -6.64
N LYS A 59 13.69 -15.68 -5.87
CA LYS A 59 13.62 -15.56 -4.41
C LYS A 59 13.80 -14.11 -4.00
N ILE A 60 12.93 -13.61 -3.12
CA ILE A 60 12.99 -12.24 -2.64
C ILE A 60 12.83 -12.13 -1.12
N ARG A 61 13.62 -11.24 -0.53
CA ARG A 61 13.35 -10.68 0.80
C ARG A 61 12.53 -9.42 0.60
N LEU A 62 11.25 -9.46 0.97
CA LEU A 62 10.30 -8.39 0.65
C LEU A 62 10.22 -7.38 1.78
N LEU A 63 10.58 -6.13 1.50
CA LEU A 63 10.40 -4.99 2.41
C LEU A 63 8.93 -4.54 2.40
N THR A 64 8.12 -4.97 3.38
CA THR A 64 6.72 -4.54 3.47
C THR A 64 6.06 -4.75 4.84
N ASN A 65 5.15 -3.84 5.17
CA ASN A 65 4.20 -3.96 6.29
C ASN A 65 2.78 -4.30 5.82
N ASN A 66 2.59 -4.57 4.53
CA ASN A 66 1.27 -4.89 3.98
C ASN A 66 1.23 -6.39 3.62
N PRO A 67 0.55 -7.22 4.42
CA PRO A 67 0.43 -8.65 4.15
C PRO A 67 -0.24 -8.96 2.81
N LYS A 68 -1.14 -8.10 2.32
CA LYS A 68 -1.79 -8.28 1.01
C LYS A 68 -0.78 -8.28 -0.14
N LYS A 69 0.34 -7.58 -0.02
CA LYS A 69 1.40 -7.61 -1.04
C LYS A 69 2.10 -8.98 -1.11
N ILE A 70 2.21 -9.66 0.02
CA ILE A 70 2.83 -10.99 0.08
C ILE A 70 1.93 -11.96 -0.69
N ALA A 71 0.64 -11.99 -0.34
CA ALA A 71 -0.36 -12.82 -1.01
C ALA A 71 -0.45 -12.52 -2.52
N ALA A 72 -0.41 -11.24 -2.92
CA ALA A 72 -0.54 -10.85 -4.32
C ALA A 72 0.69 -11.17 -5.19
N LEU A 73 1.87 -11.38 -4.59
CA LEU A 73 3.09 -11.78 -5.31
C LEU A 73 3.27 -13.31 -5.32
N SER A 74 2.68 -14.01 -4.35
CA SER A 74 2.61 -15.47 -4.33
C SER A 74 1.81 -15.98 -5.53
N GLY A 75 2.39 -16.89 -6.31
CA GLY A 75 1.73 -17.50 -7.49
C GLY A 75 2.33 -17.10 -8.84
N TYR A 76 3.20 -16.09 -8.88
CA TYR A 76 3.91 -15.70 -10.11
C TYR A 76 5.27 -16.40 -10.28
N GLY A 77 5.53 -17.51 -9.58
CA GLY A 77 6.86 -18.14 -9.55
C GLY A 77 7.90 -17.35 -8.75
N LEU A 78 7.44 -16.42 -7.91
CA LEU A 78 8.24 -15.71 -6.92
C LEU A 78 8.05 -16.35 -5.54
N GLU A 79 9.15 -16.72 -4.92
CA GLU A 79 9.24 -17.20 -3.55
C GLU A 79 9.65 -16.04 -2.63
N ILE A 80 8.77 -15.69 -1.70
CA ILE A 80 9.10 -14.72 -0.64
C ILE A 80 9.77 -15.49 0.49
N VAL A 81 11.10 -15.41 0.56
CA VAL A 81 11.89 -16.13 1.56
C VAL A 81 11.89 -15.45 2.93
N GLU A 82 11.63 -14.15 2.95
CA GLU A 82 11.59 -13.36 4.18
C GLU A 82 10.74 -12.11 3.97
N ARG A 83 9.98 -11.71 4.99
CA ARG A 83 9.36 -10.40 5.08
C ARG A 83 10.16 -9.53 6.03
N ILE A 84 10.69 -8.43 5.51
CA ILE A 84 11.41 -7.43 6.30
C ILE A 84 10.44 -6.25 6.55
N PRO A 85 10.05 -5.96 7.81
CA PRO A 85 9.25 -4.80 8.14
C PRO A 85 9.97 -3.50 7.78
N ILE A 86 9.22 -2.49 7.35
CA ILE A 86 9.71 -1.14 7.05
C ILE A 86 8.86 -0.10 7.79
N GLU A 87 9.13 0.07 9.07
CA GLU A 87 8.43 1.03 9.93
C GLU A 87 9.21 2.33 10.09
N ILE A 88 8.50 3.43 10.29
CA ILE A 88 9.05 4.72 10.68
C ILE A 88 8.33 5.16 11.94
N GLU A 89 9.03 5.85 12.83
CA GLU A 89 8.44 6.47 14.01
C GLU A 89 7.28 7.39 13.59
N PRO A 90 6.06 7.21 14.16
CA PRO A 90 4.95 8.09 13.89
C PRO A 90 5.25 9.52 14.36
N ASN A 91 4.70 10.48 13.64
CA ASN A 91 4.69 11.88 14.05
C ASN A 91 3.24 12.38 14.14
N PRO A 92 3.00 13.55 14.76
CA PRO A 92 1.64 14.06 14.95
C PRO A 92 0.81 14.17 13.66
N TYR A 93 1.46 14.38 12.50
CA TYR A 93 0.79 14.56 11.21
C TYR A 93 0.40 13.24 10.54
N ASN A 94 1.15 12.15 10.78
CA ASN A 94 0.92 10.87 10.11
C ASN A 94 0.27 9.80 11.01
N GLN A 95 0.14 10.05 12.32
CA GLN A 95 -0.39 9.08 13.28
C GLN A 95 -1.79 8.57 12.90
N ARG A 96 -2.70 9.48 12.54
CA ARG A 96 -4.07 9.12 12.14
C ARG A 96 -4.09 8.29 10.86
N TYR A 97 -3.25 8.65 9.90
CA TYR A 97 -3.10 7.91 8.64
C TYR A 97 -2.54 6.49 8.86
N LEU A 98 -1.53 6.36 9.73
CA LEU A 98 -0.94 5.06 10.06
C LEU A 98 -1.94 4.17 10.84
N ARG A 99 -2.74 4.76 11.74
CA ARG A 99 -3.79 4.04 12.46
C ARG A 99 -4.84 3.48 11.50
N ALA A 100 -5.33 4.31 10.57
CA ALA A 100 -6.27 3.86 9.53
C ALA A 100 -5.67 2.73 8.67
N LYS A 101 -4.37 2.78 8.35
CA LYS A 101 -3.68 1.68 7.65
C LYS A 101 -3.69 0.39 8.46
N LYS A 102 -3.42 0.45 9.76
CA LYS A 102 -3.38 -0.72 10.64
C LYS A 102 -4.78 -1.31 10.80
N GLU A 103 -5.72 -0.50 11.27
CA GLU A 103 -7.06 -0.94 11.70
C GLU A 103 -7.99 -1.26 10.52
N LYS A 104 -7.97 -0.45 9.45
CA LYS A 104 -8.93 -0.60 8.34
C LYS A 104 -8.34 -1.28 7.10
N LEU A 105 -7.03 -1.23 6.90
CA LEU A 105 -6.37 -1.82 5.72
C LEU A 105 -5.53 -3.06 6.03
N GLY A 106 -5.42 -3.46 7.30
CA GLY A 106 -4.74 -4.68 7.74
C GLY A 106 -3.22 -4.60 7.62
N HIS A 107 -2.63 -3.40 7.72
CA HIS A 107 -1.18 -3.26 7.77
C HIS A 107 -0.64 -3.73 9.13
N GLU A 108 0.49 -4.44 9.09
CA GLU A 108 1.22 -4.84 10.30
C GLU A 108 2.20 -3.75 10.69
N LEU A 109 1.79 -2.91 11.65
CA LEU A 109 2.61 -1.83 12.23
C LEU A 109 2.67 -2.02 13.75
N ARG A 110 3.89 -2.07 14.30
CA ARG A 110 4.13 -2.21 15.74
C ARG A 110 4.12 -0.86 16.46
N SER A 111 4.64 0.16 15.80
CA SER A 111 4.88 1.50 16.32
C SER A 111 3.63 2.39 16.47
N VAL A 112 2.46 1.92 16.03
CA VAL A 112 1.21 2.72 15.90
C VAL A 112 0.07 2.10 16.68
#